data_AF-A0A834H7E3-F1
#
_entry.id   AF-A0A834H7E3-F1
#
_cell.length_a   1.000
_cell.length_b   1.000
_cell.length_c   1.000
_cell.angle_alpha   90.00
_cell.angle_beta   90.00
_cell.angle_gamma   90.00
#
_symmetry.space_group_name_H-M   'P 1'
#
loop_
_entity.id
_entity.type
_entity.pdbx_description
1 polymer ?
#
loop_
_entity_poly.entity_id
_entity_poly.type
_entity_poly.pdbx_seq_one_letter_code
_entity_poly.pdbx_strand_id
1 'polypeptide(L)' 'MCCLRQSKRAAHFLDPVNPGRRFVACPNKKCNDFEWLDPPMCKRSMQIIPGLLKMRTKMEEEISRRKNKEKMLWIGFGTS' A
#
# COMPACT_ATOMS: atom_id res chain seq x y z
N MET A 1 19.03 10.22 23.11
CA MET A 1 17.82 10.50 22.30
C MET A 1 18.18 11.56 21.28
N CYS A 2 18.38 11.18 20.00
CA CYS A 2 18.90 12.09 18.97
C CYS A 2 17.83 13.04 18.41
N CYS A 3 16.54 12.72 18.58
CA CYS A 3 15.42 13.62 18.33
C CYS A 3 14.39 13.52 19.47
N LEU A 4 13.99 14.66 20.04
CA LEU A 4 12.90 14.74 21.03
C LEU A 4 11.52 14.42 20.42
N ARG A 5 11.44 14.32 19.08
CA ARG A 5 10.20 14.07 18.35
C ARG A 5 10.40 12.97 17.32
N GLN A 6 9.58 11.92 17.45
CA GLN A 6 9.48 10.83 16.47
C GLN A 6 8.19 10.97 15.64
N SER A 7 8.19 10.44 14.42
CA SER A 7 7.00 10.35 13.57
C SER A 7 6.60 8.89 13.40
N LYS A 8 5.32 8.59 13.67
CA LYS A 8 4.72 7.28 13.40
C LYS A 8 4.46 7.15 11.89
N ARG A 9 4.91 6.05 11.31
CA ARG A 9 4.74 5.70 9.89
C ARG A 9 4.36 4.24 9.77
N ALA A 10 3.90 3.84 8.59
CA ALA A 10 3.67 2.45 8.23
C ALA A 10 4.52 2.10 7.00
N ALA A 11 5.04 0.89 6.97
CA ALA A 11 5.63 0.33 5.77
C ALA A 11 4.55 0.18 4.68
N HIS A 12 4.97 0.17 3.43
CA HIS A 12 4.06 0.07 2.30
C HIS A 12 3.27 -1.25 2.36
N PHE A 13 1.97 -1.23 2.09
CA PHE A 13 1.15 -2.46 2.16
C PHE A 13 1.57 -3.53 1.15
N LEU A 14 2.24 -3.14 0.06
CA LEU A 14 2.79 -4.07 -0.94
C LEU A 14 4.18 -4.62 -0.57
N ASP A 15 4.77 -4.21 0.56
CA ASP A 15 5.99 -4.82 1.04
C ASP A 15 5.71 -6.29 1.38
N PRO A 16 6.42 -7.27 0.77
CA PRO A 16 6.13 -8.68 0.97
C PRO A 16 6.49 -9.18 2.38
N VAL A 17 7.34 -8.46 3.11
CA VAL A 17 7.90 -8.85 4.41
C VAL A 17 7.29 -8.02 5.55
N ASN A 18 7.03 -6.74 5.30
CA ASN A 18 6.54 -5.77 6.29
C ASN A 18 5.25 -5.07 5.85
N PRO A 19 4.22 -5.77 5.33
CA PRO A 19 3.04 -5.12 4.78
C PRO A 19 2.30 -4.33 5.87
N GLY A 20 2.27 -3.00 5.76
CA GLY A 20 1.54 -2.13 6.68
C GLY A 20 2.07 -2.07 8.11
N ARG A 21 3.25 -2.66 8.40
CA ARG A 21 3.82 -2.71 9.75
C ARG A 21 4.24 -1.32 10.20
N ARG A 22 3.86 -0.91 11.42
CA ARG A 22 4.13 0.45 11.92
C ARG A 22 5.52 0.56 12.51
N PHE A 23 6.16 1.69 12.25
CA PHE A 23 7.44 2.06 12.81
C PHE A 23 7.46 3.53 13.22
N VAL A 24 8.36 3.87 14.12
CA VAL A 24 8.75 5.24 14.42
C VAL A 24 10.10 5.52 13.80
N ALA A 25 10.26 6.71 13.26
CA ALA A 25 11.54 7.18 12.75
C ALA A 25 11.68 8.68 12.98
N CYS A 26 12.92 9.16 12.88
CA CYS A 26 13.21 10.59 12.83
C CYS A 26 12.40 11.26 11.70
N PRO A 27 11.59 12.30 11.99
CA PRO A 27 10.83 12.99 10.97
C PRO A 27 11.74 13.61 9.89
N ASN A 28 12.87 14.17 10.33
CA ASN A 28 13.82 14.88 9.49
C ASN A 28 14.85 13.96 8.81
N LYS A 29 14.81 12.64 9.06
CA LYS A 29 15.79 11.66 8.56
C LYS A 29 17.26 12.02 8.85
N LYS A 30 17.51 12.90 9.83
CA LYS A 30 18.86 13.39 10.20
C LYS A 30 19.59 12.43 11.13
N CYS A 31 18.88 11.54 11.79
CA CYS A 31 19.44 10.46 12.58
C CYS A 31 18.87 9.12 12.14
N ASN A 32 19.62 8.06 12.43
CA ASN A 32 19.24 6.67 12.14
C ASN A 32 18.30 6.07 13.22
N ASP A 33 17.58 6.92 13.97
CA ASP A 33 16.58 6.46 14.92
C ASP A 33 15.43 5.79 14.16
N PHE A 34 15.26 4.49 14.38
CA PHE A 34 14.24 3.64 13.79
C PHE A 34 13.83 2.55 14.77
N GLU A 35 12.53 2.33 14.96
CA GLU A 35 12.01 1.26 15.79
C GLU A 35 10.66 0.76 15.26
N TRP A 36 10.47 -0.56 15.27
CA TRP A 36 9.20 -1.17 14.92
C TRP A 36 8.24 -1.12 16.12
N LEU A 37 7.02 -0.61 15.90
CA LEU A 37 5.97 -0.58 16.92
C LEU A 37 5.20 -1.90 17.01
N ASP A 38 4.96 -2.53 15.87
CA ASP A 38 4.26 -3.80 15.79
C ASP A 38 5.27 -4.96 15.81
N PRO A 39 4.95 -6.14 16.36
CA PRO A 39 5.79 -7.32 16.23
C PRO A 39 5.92 -7.74 14.74
N PRO A 40 6.90 -8.60 14.41
CA PRO A 40 6.95 -9.21 13.08
C PRO A 40 5.62 -9.89 12.74
N MET A 41 5.18 -9.74 11.50
CA MET A 41 3.97 -10.40 11.02
C MET A 41 4.15 -11.92 11.07
N CYS A 42 3.07 -12.66 11.35
CA CYS A 42 3.16 -14.12 11.37
C CYS A 42 3.41 -14.67 9.95
N LYS A 43 4.07 -15.84 9.87
CA LYS A 43 4.45 -16.48 8.60
C LYS A 43 3.27 -16.66 7.65
N ARG A 44 2.11 -17.04 8.19
CA ARG A 44 0.87 -17.21 7.40
C ARG A 44 0.40 -15.89 6.79
N SER A 45 0.40 -14.80 7.55
CA SER A 45 0.00 -13.48 7.05
C SER A 45 0.92 -12.98 5.95
N MET A 46 2.24 -13.18 6.08
CA MET A 46 3.21 -12.84 5.04
C MET A 46 3.00 -13.63 3.73
N GLN A 47 2.39 -14.82 3.78
CA GLN A 47 2.07 -15.60 2.58
C GLN A 47 0.72 -15.22 1.96
N ILE A 48 -0.29 -14.98 2.79
CA ILE A 48 -1.67 -14.76 2.33
C ILE A 48 -1.89 -13.31 1.86
N ILE A 49 -1.44 -12.32 2.65
CA ILE A 49 -1.74 -10.91 2.39
C ILE A 49 -1.23 -10.44 1.02
N PRO A 50 0.01 -10.76 0.59
CA PRO A 50 0.48 -10.35 -0.73
C PRO A 50 -0.36 -10.93 -1.88
N GLY A 51 -0.81 -12.17 -1.76
CA GLY A 51 -1.69 -12.81 -2.73
C GLY A 51 -3.03 -12.08 -2.86
N LEU A 52 -3.65 -11.75 -1.72
CA LEU A 52 -4.92 -11.01 -1.68
C LEU A 52 -4.78 -9.61 -2.27
N LEU A 53 -3.69 -8.90 -1.97
CA LEU A 53 -3.42 -7.58 -2.53
C LEU A 53 -3.24 -7.63 -4.05
N LYS A 54 -2.46 -8.60 -4.55
CA LYS A 54 -2.30 -8.80 -6.00
C LYS A 54 -3.62 -9.09 -6.70
N MET A 55 -4.47 -9.93 -6.10
CA MET A 55 -5.80 -10.22 -6.63
C MET A 55 -6.67 -8.96 -6.66
N ARG A 56 -6.66 -8.17 -5.58
CA ARG A 56 -7.39 -6.90 -5.52
C ARG A 56 -6.95 -5.94 -6.63
N THR A 57 -5.64 -5.71 -6.77
CA THR A 57 -5.10 -4.80 -7.79
C THR A 57 -5.51 -5.25 -9.20
N LYS A 58 -5.43 -6.55 -9.49
CA LYS A 58 -5.88 -7.09 -10.78
C LYS A 58 -7.38 -6.85 -11.02
N MET A 59 -8.21 -7.04 -10.00
CA MET A 59 -9.65 -6.78 -10.10
C MET A 59 -9.95 -5.29 -10.32
N GLU A 60 -9.26 -4.40 -9.60
CA GLU A 60 -9.40 -2.95 -9.77
C GLU A 60 -9.01 -2.50 -11.19
N GLU A 61 -7.92 -3.05 -11.75
CA GLU A 61 -7.50 -2.81 -13.13
C GLU A 61 -8.53 -3.32 -14.16
N GLU A 62 -9.13 -4.50 -13.92
CA GLU A 62 -10.19 -5.03 -14.78
C GLU A 62 -11.45 -4.15 -14.75
N ILE A 63 -11.87 -3.69 -13.56
CA ILE A 63 -12.98 -2.75 -13.41
C ILE A 63 -12.68 -1.45 -14.13
N SER A 64 -11.49 -0.89 -13.94
CA SER A 64 -11.04 0.34 -14.61
C SER A 64 -11.08 0.20 -16.14
N ARG A 65 -10.57 -0.92 -16.67
CA ARG A 65 -10.62 -1.21 -18.11
C ARG A 65 -12.06 -1.31 -18.64
N ARG A 66 -12.97 -1.96 -17.91
CA ARG A 66 -14.38 -2.06 -18.30
C ARG A 66 -15.05 -0.68 -18.31
N LYS A 67 -14.86 0.12 -17.26
CA LYS A 67 -15.38 1.50 -17.19
C LYS A 67 -14.86 2.40 -18.31
N ASN A 68 -13.58 2.27 -18.66
CA ASN A 68 -13.00 3.03 -19.77
C ASN A 68 -13.62 2.62 -21.11
N LYS A 69 -13.85 1.32 -21.35
CA LYS A 69 -14.53 0.85 -22.56
C LYS A 69 -15.96 1.37 -22.63
N GLU A 70 -16.72 1.28 -21.54
CA GLU A 70 -18.08 1.81 -21.46
C GLU A 70 -18.12 3.31 -21.73
N LYS A 71 -17.21 4.08 -21.13
CA LYS A 71 -17.07 5.52 -21.39
C LYS A 71 -16.79 5.81 -22.87
N MET A 72 -15.90 5.04 -23.51
CA MET A 72 -15.60 5.21 -24.94
C MET A 72 -16.79 4.87 -25.84
N LEU A 73 -17.56 3.83 -25.50
CA LEU A 73 -18.81 3.51 -26.20
C LEU A 73 -19.79 4.67 -26.08
N TRP A 74 -20.04 5.17 -24.87
CA TRP A 74 -20.93 6.31 -24.64
C TRP A 74 -20.49 7.58 -25.39
N ILE A 75 -19.20 7.86 -25.46
CA ILE A 75 -18.67 8.98 -26.26
C ILE A 75 -18.95 8.74 -27.75
N GLY A 76 -18.75 7.53 -28.26
CA GLY A 76 -18.99 7.19 -29.67
C GLY A 76 -20.47 7.22 -30.08
N PHE A 77 -21.40 7.01 -29.15
CA PHE A 77 -22.84 7.09 -29.41
C PHE A 77 -23.44 8.47 -29.09
N GLY A 78 -22.81 9.27 -28.22
CA GLY A 78 -23.33 10.56 -27.73
C GLY A 78 -22.96 11.79 -28.56
N THR A 79 -22.35 11.62 -29.73
CA THR A 79 -21.97 12.72 -30.65
C THR A 79 -22.72 12.66 -31.98
N SER A 80 -23.90 12.03 -32.04
CA SER A 80 -24.80 12.03 -33.20
C SER A 80 -26.10 12.76 -32.89
#